data_AF-A0A3A4PHH3-F1
#
_entry.id   AF-A0A3A4PHH3-F1
#
_cell.length_a   1.000
_cell.length_b   1.000
_cell.length_c   1.000
_cell.angle_alpha   90.00
_cell.angle_beta   90.00
_cell.angle_gamma   90.00
#
_symmetry.space_group_name_H-M   'P 1'
#
loop_
_entity.id
_entity.type
_entity.pdbx_description
1 polymer ?
#
loop_
_entity_poly.entity_id
_entity_poly.type
_entity_poly.pdbx_seq_one_letter_code
_entity_poly.pdbx_strand_id
1 'polypeptide(L)'
;MEVEPVVVWCEVPRAAIALESAAGLAAIAAGGYLVARYHGKLFPLWAAATFSWFTLCKYLICTRCEHYGKACEFYNLGLLAARMFPAQPDRTLTRVGYAAEGLSVAGMLLLPFAAAWGDKKRLAAYAALFASQWSTQLLVSCRHCARTATTPWKARCPTYRLARRIWT
;
A
#
# COMPACT_ATOMS: atom_id res chain seq x y z
N MET A 1 24.36 17.21 -2.92
CA MET A 1 23.31 16.58 -2.08
C MET A 1 24.04 15.71 -1.08
N GLU A 2 24.15 16.14 0.16
CA GLU A 2 24.71 15.31 1.23
C GLU A 2 23.77 14.13 1.49
N VAL A 3 24.34 12.92 1.52
CA VAL A 3 23.57 11.70 1.78
C VAL A 3 23.47 11.55 3.30
N GLU A 4 22.32 11.93 3.84
CA GLU A 4 22.00 11.75 5.26
C GLU A 4 22.19 10.27 5.67
N PRO A 5 22.78 9.97 6.85
CA PRO A 5 23.09 8.61 7.25
C PRO A 5 21.83 7.74 7.34
N VAL A 6 21.90 6.54 6.75
CA VAL A 6 20.84 5.53 6.84
C VAL A 6 20.62 5.18 8.31
N VAL A 7 19.39 5.37 8.80
CA VAL A 7 19.03 5.00 10.17
C VAL A 7 18.91 3.49 10.26
N VAL A 8 19.54 2.87 11.27
CA VAL A 8 19.39 1.44 11.56
C VAL A 8 17.91 1.11 11.69
N TRP A 9 17.46 0.06 10.99
CA TRP A 9 16.04 -0.33 11.00
C TRP A 9 15.54 -0.56 12.44
N CYS A 10 14.48 0.13 12.82
CA CYS A 10 13.76 -0.07 14.07
C CYS A 10 12.31 -0.49 13.77
N GLU A 11 11.71 -1.35 14.59
CA GLU A 11 10.31 -1.72 14.37
C GLU A 11 9.39 -0.52 14.50
N VAL A 12 8.47 -0.37 13.54
CA VAL A 12 7.41 0.64 13.64
C VAL A 12 6.54 0.32 14.86
N PRO A 13 6.17 1.32 15.69
CA PRO A 13 5.31 1.08 16.86
C PRO A 13 4.04 0.32 16.48
N ARG A 14 3.74 -0.77 17.20
CA ARG A 14 2.59 -1.65 16.91
C ARG A 14 1.26 -0.88 16.82
N ALA A 15 1.08 0.13 17.66
CA ALA A 15 -0.11 0.98 17.64
C ALA A 15 -0.25 1.76 16.32
N ALA A 16 0.85 2.24 15.74
CA ALA A 16 0.84 2.95 14.46
C ALA A 16 0.49 2.00 13.30
N ILE A 17 1.08 0.81 13.28
CA ILE A 17 0.74 -0.23 12.29
C ILE A 17 -0.73 -0.65 12.44
N ALA A 18 -1.23 -0.80 13.66
CA ALA A 18 -2.62 -1.17 13.92
C ALA A 18 -3.59 -0.09 13.41
N LEU A 19 -3.28 1.19 13.64
CA LEU A 19 -4.07 2.32 13.15
C LEU A 19 -4.10 2.36 11.61
N GLU A 20 -2.93 2.28 10.98
CA GLU A 20 -2.83 2.18 9.51
C GLU A 20 -3.65 1.00 8.99
N SER A 21 -3.51 -0.16 9.64
CA SER A 21 -4.23 -1.38 9.27
C SER A 21 -5.73 -1.26 9.39
N ALA A 22 -6.21 -0.66 10.48
CA ALA A 22 -7.62 -0.37 10.66
C ALA A 22 -8.14 0.60 9.60
N ALA A 23 -7.39 1.66 9.29
CA ALA A 23 -7.76 2.63 8.26
C ALA A 23 -7.84 1.99 6.87
N GLY A 24 -6.87 1.15 6.49
CA GLY A 24 -6.91 0.45 5.20
C GLY A 24 -7.98 -0.62 5.12
N LEU A 25 -8.22 -1.40 6.18
CA LEU A 25 -9.32 -2.35 6.22
C LEU A 25 -10.67 -1.63 6.12
N ALA A 26 -10.85 -0.51 6.82
CA ALA A 26 -12.06 0.29 6.74
C ALA A 26 -12.28 0.84 5.32
N ALA A 27 -11.24 1.38 4.68
CA ALA A 27 -11.31 1.87 3.31
C ALA A 27 -11.63 0.74 2.30
N ILE A 28 -10.99 -0.43 2.43
CA ILE A 28 -11.26 -1.58 1.54
C ILE A 28 -12.68 -2.11 1.75
N ALA A 29 -13.11 -2.30 2.99
CA ALA A 29 -14.46 -2.80 3.31
C ALA A 29 -15.55 -1.84 2.82
N ALA A 30 -15.41 -0.54 3.11
CA ALA A 30 -16.32 0.48 2.62
C ALA A 30 -16.33 0.54 1.09
N GLY A 31 -15.15 0.43 0.46
CA GLY A 31 -15.02 0.44 -0.99
C GLY A 31 -15.71 -0.74 -1.65
N GLY A 32 -15.48 -1.95 -1.14
CA GLY A 32 -16.13 -3.18 -1.59
C GLY A 32 -17.64 -3.12 -1.44
N TYR A 33 -18.13 -2.59 -0.31
CA TYR A 33 -19.55 -2.36 -0.10
C TYR A 33 -20.14 -1.40 -1.13
N LEU A 34 -19.48 -0.27 -1.40
CA LEU A 34 -19.95 0.71 -2.39
C LEU A 34 -19.99 0.12 -3.80
N VAL A 35 -18.94 -0.58 -4.22
CA VAL A 35 -18.90 -1.23 -5.53
C VAL A 35 -19.99 -2.29 -5.64
N ALA A 36 -20.12 -3.18 -4.65
CA ALA A 36 -21.14 -4.23 -4.66
C ALA A 36 -22.57 -3.65 -4.70
N ARG A 37 -22.84 -2.60 -3.92
CA ARG A 37 -24.19 -2.04 -3.76
C ARG A 37 -24.65 -1.16 -4.93
N TYR A 38 -23.74 -0.36 -5.50
CA TYR A 38 -24.08 0.65 -6.50
C TYR A 38 -23.71 0.23 -7.92
N HIS A 39 -22.64 -0.55 -8.08
CA HIS A 39 -22.15 -0.99 -9.39
C HIS A 39 -21.65 -2.45 -9.33
N GLY A 40 -22.53 -3.38 -8.95
CA GLY A 40 -22.17 -4.79 -8.73
C GLY A 40 -21.47 -5.46 -9.93
N LYS A 41 -21.71 -4.99 -11.17
CA LYS A 41 -20.98 -5.46 -12.37
C LYS A 41 -19.48 -5.17 -12.32
N LEU A 42 -19.04 -4.14 -11.60
CA LEU A 42 -17.63 -3.79 -11.38
C LEU A 42 -17.01 -4.54 -10.20
N PHE A 43 -17.82 -5.23 -9.38
CA PHE A 43 -17.34 -5.93 -8.20
C PHE A 43 -16.30 -7.01 -8.51
N PRO A 44 -16.46 -7.85 -9.56
CA PRO A 44 -15.41 -8.83 -9.92
C PRO A 44 -14.07 -8.16 -10.25
N LEU A 45 -14.09 -7.02 -10.95
CA LEU A 45 -12.88 -6.27 -11.27
C LEU A 45 -12.24 -5.68 -10.02
N TRP A 46 -13.04 -5.08 -9.13
CA TRP A 46 -12.57 -4.57 -7.85
C TRP A 46 -11.99 -5.69 -6.97
N ALA A 47 -12.67 -6.84 -6.90
CA ALA A 47 -12.20 -8.00 -6.14
C ALA A 47 -10.89 -8.56 -6.73
N ALA A 48 -10.77 -8.64 -8.05
CA ALA A 48 -9.55 -9.05 -8.72
C ALA A 48 -8.39 -8.08 -8.45
N ALA A 49 -8.64 -6.77 -8.46
CA ALA A 49 -7.65 -5.74 -8.12
C ALA A 49 -7.20 -5.85 -6.66
N THR A 50 -8.15 -5.98 -5.73
CA THR A 50 -7.87 -6.16 -4.29
C THR A 50 -7.08 -7.44 -4.06
N PHE A 51 -7.50 -8.57 -4.64
CA PHE A 51 -6.80 -9.85 -4.53
C PHE A 51 -5.39 -9.78 -5.10
N SER A 52 -5.24 -9.19 -6.29
CA SER A 52 -3.93 -9.00 -6.94
C SER A 52 -3.03 -8.11 -6.10
N TRP A 53 -3.58 -7.10 -5.42
CA TRP A 53 -2.83 -6.26 -4.50
C TRP A 53 -2.30 -7.05 -3.30
N PHE A 54 -3.13 -7.88 -2.65
CA PHE A 54 -2.72 -8.67 -1.48
C PHE A 54 -1.81 -9.86 -1.83
N THR A 55 -1.87 -10.37 -3.07
CA THR A 55 -1.11 -11.57 -3.48
C THR A 55 0.01 -11.21 -4.46
N LEU A 56 -0.32 -11.03 -5.74
CA LEU A 56 0.63 -10.82 -6.83
C LEU A 56 1.56 -9.63 -6.57
N CYS A 57 1.04 -8.49 -6.11
CA CYS A 57 1.88 -7.32 -5.85
C CYS A 57 2.85 -7.55 -4.70
N LYS A 58 2.43 -8.30 -3.66
CA LYS A 58 3.31 -8.67 -2.54
C LYS A 58 4.34 -9.71 -2.95
N TYR A 59 3.97 -10.64 -3.82
CA TYR A 59 4.94 -11.51 -4.47
C TYR A 59 5.97 -10.71 -5.30
N LEU A 60 5.53 -9.70 -6.05
CA LEU A 60 6.41 -8.92 -6.94
C LEU A 60 7.30 -7.93 -6.19
N ILE A 61 6.87 -7.43 -5.03
CA ILE A 61 7.58 -6.36 -4.31
C ILE A 61 8.15 -6.86 -2.99
N CYS A 62 7.32 -7.42 -2.12
CA CYS A 62 7.71 -7.72 -0.75
C CYS A 62 8.76 -8.83 -0.67
N THR A 63 8.73 -9.83 -1.56
CA THR A 63 9.73 -10.93 -1.57
C THR A 63 11.16 -10.47 -1.89
N ARG A 64 11.33 -9.26 -2.45
CA ARG A 64 12.62 -8.65 -2.82
C ARG A 64 13.04 -7.53 -1.88
N CYS A 65 12.21 -7.23 -0.87
CA CYS A 65 12.47 -6.15 0.06
C CYS A 65 13.52 -6.57 1.08
N GLU A 66 14.45 -5.68 1.42
CA GLU A 66 15.44 -5.87 2.50
C GLU A 66 14.82 -6.05 3.90
N HIS A 67 13.52 -5.78 4.03
CA HIS A 67 12.74 -6.00 5.25
C HIS A 67 11.70 -7.13 5.09
N TYR A 68 11.89 -8.02 4.13
CA TYR A 68 11.06 -9.21 3.97
C TYR A 68 11.04 -10.04 5.27
N GLY A 69 9.87 -10.59 5.62
CA GLY A 69 9.69 -11.36 6.85
C GLY A 69 9.67 -10.55 8.15
N LYS A 70 9.80 -9.22 8.07
CA LYS A 70 9.64 -8.34 9.23
C LYS A 70 8.23 -7.76 9.28
N ALA A 71 7.80 -7.29 10.45
CA ALA A 71 6.59 -6.49 10.64
C ALA A 71 6.76 -5.17 9.87
N CYS A 72 6.56 -5.24 8.56
CA CYS A 72 6.85 -4.12 7.71
C CYS A 72 5.74 -3.07 7.79
N GLU A 73 6.21 -1.85 7.59
CA GLU A 73 5.57 -0.58 7.35
C GLU A 73 4.21 -0.61 6.68
N PHE A 74 3.98 -1.49 5.71
CA PHE A 74 2.74 -1.57 4.94
C PHE A 74 1.85 -2.67 5.51
N TYR A 75 0.99 -2.37 6.48
CA TYR A 75 -0.03 -3.34 6.97
C TYR A 75 0.49 -4.70 7.47
N ASN A 76 1.72 -4.81 7.97
CA ASN A 76 2.39 -6.11 8.24
C ASN A 76 2.50 -7.03 7.00
N LEU A 77 2.42 -6.49 5.79
CA LEU A 77 2.41 -7.29 4.56
C LEU A 77 3.76 -7.98 4.30
N GLY A 78 4.85 -7.52 4.92
CA GLY A 78 6.12 -8.25 4.93
C GLY A 78 6.01 -9.63 5.58
N LEU A 79 5.29 -9.73 6.70
CA LEU A 79 4.99 -11.01 7.36
C LEU A 79 4.01 -11.84 6.54
N LEU A 80 2.97 -11.20 5.98
CA LEU A 80 2.01 -11.91 5.14
C LEU A 80 2.70 -12.50 3.90
N ALA A 81 3.52 -11.72 3.21
CA ALA A 81 4.29 -12.17 2.07
C ALA A 81 5.23 -13.32 2.43
N ALA A 82 5.87 -13.28 3.60
CA ALA A 82 6.75 -14.35 4.05
C ALA A 82 6.03 -15.66 4.39
N ARG A 83 4.74 -15.58 4.75
CA ARG A 83 3.89 -16.78 4.92
C ARG A 83 3.44 -17.39 3.60
N MET A 84 3.32 -16.57 2.54
CA MET A 84 2.75 -17.01 1.26
C MET A 84 3.81 -17.39 0.22
N PHE A 85 4.97 -16.75 0.25
CA PHE A 85 5.97 -16.83 -0.81
C PHE A 85 7.38 -16.89 -0.22
N PRO A 86 8.33 -17.62 -0.84
CA PRO A 86 9.73 -17.58 -0.46
C PRO A 86 10.38 -16.22 -0.80
N ALA A 87 11.45 -15.87 -0.09
CA ALA A 87 12.28 -14.70 -0.39
C ALA A 87 12.92 -14.81 -1.79
N GLN A 88 13.09 -13.68 -2.48
CA GLN A 88 13.73 -13.60 -3.80
C GLN A 88 14.69 -12.40 -3.85
N PRO A 89 15.75 -12.37 -3.03
CA PRO A 89 16.64 -11.22 -2.91
C PRO A 89 17.38 -10.89 -4.21
N ASP A 90 17.67 -11.88 -5.04
CA ASP A 90 18.44 -11.72 -6.29
C ASP A 90 17.59 -11.16 -7.45
N ARG A 91 16.28 -11.01 -7.26
CA ARG A 91 15.39 -10.48 -8.30
C ARG A 91 15.14 -9.00 -8.10
N THR A 92 15.22 -8.24 -9.19
CA THR A 92 14.89 -6.81 -9.18
C THR A 92 13.41 -6.59 -9.48
N LEU A 93 12.88 -5.46 -9.00
CA LEU A 93 11.52 -5.04 -9.32
C LEU A 93 11.48 -4.51 -10.76
N THR A 94 10.75 -5.22 -11.63
CA THR A 94 10.59 -4.85 -13.04
C THR A 94 9.52 -3.78 -13.23
N ARG A 95 9.52 -3.11 -14.38
CA ARG A 95 8.45 -2.15 -14.76
C ARG A 95 7.06 -2.78 -14.68
N VAL A 96 6.95 -4.06 -15.02
CA VAL A 96 5.70 -4.83 -14.93
C VAL A 96 5.21 -4.92 -13.48
N GLY A 97 6.12 -5.11 -12.52
CA GLY A 97 5.76 -5.11 -11.10
C GLY A 97 5.17 -3.78 -10.62
N TYR A 98 5.76 -2.65 -11.02
CA TYR A 98 5.21 -1.33 -10.72
C TYR A 98 3.86 -1.09 -11.39
N ALA A 99 3.70 -1.51 -12.65
CA ALA A 99 2.45 -1.37 -13.37
C ALA A 99 1.35 -2.22 -12.71
N ALA A 100 1.64 -3.47 -12.36
CA ALA A 100 0.70 -4.36 -11.69
C ALA A 100 0.26 -3.79 -10.33
N GLU A 101 1.20 -3.28 -9.53
CA GLU A 101 0.86 -2.62 -8.26
C GLU A 101 0.02 -1.36 -8.47
N GLY A 102 0.45 -0.47 -9.36
CA GLY A 102 -0.26 0.77 -9.65
C GLY A 102 -1.69 0.53 -10.13
N LEU A 103 -1.88 -0.41 -11.06
CA LEU A 103 -3.20 -0.78 -11.57
C LEU A 103 -4.06 -1.46 -10.48
N SER A 104 -3.47 -2.32 -9.66
CA SER A 104 -4.20 -2.98 -8.57
C SER A 104 -4.65 -1.95 -7.51
N VAL A 105 -3.78 -1.02 -7.11
CA VAL A 105 -4.12 0.07 -6.18
C VAL A 105 -5.17 0.99 -6.80
N ALA A 106 -5.01 1.37 -8.06
CA ALA A 106 -5.98 2.22 -8.76
C ALA A 106 -7.36 1.55 -8.84
N GLY A 107 -7.43 0.26 -9.20
CA GLY A 107 -8.69 -0.49 -9.23
C GLY A 107 -9.32 -0.60 -7.84
N MET A 108 -8.52 -0.97 -6.84
CA MET A 108 -8.98 -1.13 -5.45
C MET A 108 -9.53 0.17 -4.85
N LEU A 109 -8.90 1.31 -5.14
CA LEU A 109 -9.24 2.59 -4.49
C LEU A 109 -10.11 3.51 -5.35
N LEU A 110 -10.00 3.50 -6.68
CA LEU A 110 -10.74 4.43 -7.56
C LEU A 110 -12.09 3.89 -8.02
N LEU A 111 -12.25 2.57 -8.17
CA LEU A 111 -13.55 2.00 -8.54
C LEU A 111 -14.66 2.33 -7.53
N PRO A 112 -14.41 2.35 -6.21
CA PRO A 112 -15.42 2.80 -5.26
C PRO A 112 -15.83 4.27 -5.39
N PHE A 113 -14.91 5.17 -5.78
CA PHE A 113 -15.26 6.57 -6.10
C PHE A 113 -16.20 6.63 -7.30
N ALA A 114 -15.89 5.90 -8.37
CA ALA A 114 -16.77 5.81 -9.53
C ALA A 114 -18.15 5.22 -9.16
N ALA A 115 -18.16 4.19 -8.30
CA ALA A 115 -19.39 3.56 -7.86
C ALA A 115 -20.27 4.47 -6.98
N ALA A 116 -19.66 5.38 -6.21
CA ALA A 116 -20.36 6.31 -5.33
C ALA A 116 -20.64 7.69 -5.97
N TRP A 117 -20.31 7.90 -7.25
CA TRP A 117 -20.37 9.22 -7.89
C TRP A 117 -21.75 9.90 -7.81
N GLY A 118 -22.84 9.11 -7.84
CA GLY A 118 -24.20 9.60 -7.71
C GLY A 118 -24.68 9.92 -6.27
N ASP A 119 -23.95 9.48 -5.24
CA ASP A 119 -24.30 9.67 -3.82
C ASP A 119 -23.20 10.49 -3.13
N LYS A 120 -23.36 11.82 -3.14
CA LYS A 120 -22.37 12.77 -2.59
C LYS A 120 -22.01 12.49 -1.13
N LYS A 121 -22.97 12.03 -0.32
CA LYS A 121 -22.73 11.75 1.11
C LYS A 121 -21.78 10.56 1.26
N ARG A 122 -22.03 9.48 0.51
CA ARG A 122 -21.16 8.29 0.53
C ARG A 122 -19.82 8.52 -0.13
N LEU A 123 -19.81 9.30 -1.22
CA LEU A 123 -18.58 9.73 -1.87
C LEU A 123 -17.68 10.50 -0.91
N ALA A 124 -18.24 11.48 -0.17
CA ALA A 124 -17.51 12.24 0.83
C ALA A 124 -17.01 11.36 2.00
N ALA A 125 -17.86 10.44 2.49
CA ALA A 125 -17.46 9.50 3.54
C ALA A 125 -16.31 8.58 3.07
N TYR A 126 -16.38 8.07 1.84
CA TYR A 126 -15.31 7.26 1.26
C TYR A 126 -14.04 8.08 1.02
N ALA A 127 -14.15 9.32 0.56
CA ALA A 127 -13.04 10.24 0.39
C ALA A 127 -12.30 10.49 1.72
N ALA A 128 -13.04 10.65 2.82
CA ALA A 128 -12.46 10.80 4.16
C ALA A 128 -11.71 9.53 4.60
N LEU A 129 -12.28 8.34 4.37
CA LEU A 129 -11.60 7.07 4.66
C LEU A 129 -10.34 6.88 3.81
N PHE A 130 -10.42 7.17 2.52
CA PHE A 130 -9.28 7.14 1.61
C PHE A 130 -8.19 8.12 2.06
N ALA A 131 -8.53 9.35 2.40
CA ALA A 131 -7.58 10.34 2.90
C ALA A 131 -6.94 9.90 4.22
N SER A 132 -7.72 9.30 5.13
CA SER A 132 -7.21 8.74 6.40
C SER A 132 -6.23 7.58 6.16
N GLN A 133 -6.59 6.64 5.29
CA GLN A 133 -5.72 5.54 4.88
C GLN A 133 -4.42 6.06 4.23
N TRP A 134 -4.51 6.99 3.28
CA TRP A 134 -3.33 7.56 2.64
C TRP A 134 -2.45 8.34 3.62
N SER A 135 -3.05 9.10 4.52
CA SER A 135 -2.32 9.88 5.53
C SER A 135 -1.57 8.96 6.49
N THR A 136 -2.25 7.93 7.01
CA THR A 136 -1.62 6.95 7.91
C THR A 136 -0.50 6.19 7.20
N GLN A 137 -0.74 5.70 5.99
CA GLN A 137 0.27 5.02 5.19
C GLN A 137 1.49 5.92 4.87
N LEU A 138 1.27 7.21 4.59
CA LEU A 138 2.36 8.14 4.32
C LEU A 138 3.16 8.45 5.59
N LEU A 139 2.48 8.70 6.71
CA LEU A 139 3.09 9.07 8.01
C LEU A 139 3.77 7.91 8.73
N VAL A 140 3.26 6.69 8.54
CA VAL A 140 3.75 5.47 9.19
C VAL A 140 4.67 4.73 8.23
N SER A 141 4.11 4.11 7.19
CA SER A 141 4.86 3.22 6.31
C SER A 141 5.91 3.94 5.47
N CYS A 142 5.47 4.95 4.70
CA CYS A 142 6.30 5.56 3.67
C CYS A 142 7.41 6.42 4.29
N ARG A 143 7.09 7.12 5.37
CA ARG A 143 8.05 7.86 6.18
C ARG A 143 9.12 6.96 6.77
N HIS A 144 8.72 5.83 7.36
CA HIS A 144 9.69 4.90 7.93
C HIS A 144 10.56 4.28 6.82
N CYS A 145 9.94 3.88 5.70
CA CYS A 145 10.65 3.36 4.53
C CYS A 145 11.69 4.36 4.00
N ALA A 146 11.32 5.63 3.92
CA ALA A 146 12.19 6.70 3.42
C ALA A 146 13.46 6.89 4.26
N ARG A 147 13.42 6.51 5.54
CA ARG A 147 14.51 6.68 6.51
C ARG A 147 15.43 5.46 6.60
N THR A 148 14.89 4.26 6.40
CA THR A 148 15.60 3.00 6.69
C THR A 148 16.01 2.23 5.44
N ALA A 149 15.35 2.49 4.30
CA ALA A 149 15.57 1.70 3.11
C ALA A 149 16.92 1.98 2.41
N THR A 150 17.61 0.92 2.02
CA THR A 150 18.85 0.98 1.21
C THR A 150 18.67 0.42 -0.20
N THR A 151 17.58 -0.32 -0.45
CA THR A 151 17.36 -0.95 -1.76
C THR A 151 17.15 0.07 -2.90
N PRO A 152 17.95 0.05 -3.99
CA PRO A 152 17.95 1.09 -5.02
C PRO A 152 16.60 1.28 -5.75
N TRP A 153 15.80 0.23 -5.88
CA TRP A 153 14.52 0.30 -6.60
C TRP A 153 13.49 1.14 -5.84
N LYS A 154 13.59 1.29 -4.51
CA LYS A 154 12.66 2.12 -3.73
C LYS A 154 12.72 3.60 -4.13
N ALA A 155 13.85 4.08 -4.62
CA ALA A 155 13.97 5.43 -5.18
C ALA A 155 13.02 5.71 -6.37
N ARG A 156 12.49 4.67 -7.04
CA ARG A 156 11.50 4.82 -8.12
C ARG A 156 10.06 4.84 -7.60
N CYS A 157 9.82 4.41 -6.36
CA CYS A 157 8.48 4.44 -5.76
C CYS A 157 8.02 5.90 -5.56
N PRO A 158 6.84 6.30 -6.08
CA PRO A 158 6.35 7.68 -5.93
C PRO A 158 6.16 8.09 -4.47
N THR A 159 5.62 7.22 -3.62
CA THR A 159 5.37 7.53 -2.21
C THR A 159 6.65 7.59 -1.39
N TYR A 160 7.65 6.76 -1.72
CA TYR A 160 9.00 6.87 -1.15
C TYR A 160 9.63 8.23 -1.47
N ARG A 161 9.58 8.67 -2.73
CA ARG A 161 10.11 9.97 -3.15
C ARG A 161 9.40 11.13 -2.48
N LEU A 162 8.07 11.05 -2.39
CA LEU A 162 7.27 12.04 -1.68
C LEU A 162 7.66 12.11 -0.21
N ALA A 163 7.78 10.95 0.46
CA ALA A 163 8.15 10.89 1.86
C ALA A 163 9.57 11.40 2.12
N ARG A 164 10.55 11.04 1.29
CA ARG A 164 11.89 11.65 1.33
C ARG A 164 11.78 13.17 1.25
N ARG A 165 11.12 13.72 0.24
CA ARG A 165 11.01 15.18 0.07
C ARG A 165 10.36 15.91 1.25
N ILE A 166 9.46 15.26 1.99
CA ILE A 166 8.75 15.87 3.12
C ILE A 166 9.56 15.76 4.43
N TRP A 167 10.32 14.67 4.62
CA TRP A 167 10.93 14.33 5.92
C TRP A 167 12.45 14.18 5.93
N THR A 168 13.13 14.38 4.80
CA THR A 168 14.60 14.48 4.65
C THR A 168 14.93 15.71 3.84
#